data_AF-A0A2G3A8G8-F1
#
_entry.id   AF-A0A2G3A8G8-F1
#
_cell.length_a   1.000
_cell.length_b   1.000
_cell.length_c   1.000
_cell.angle_alpha   90.00
_cell.angle_beta   90.00
_cell.angle_gamma   90.00
#
_symmetry.space_group_name_H-M   'P 1'
#
loop_
_entity.id
_entity.type
_entity.pdbx_description
1 polymer ?
#
loop_
_entity_poly.entity_id
_entity_poly.type
_entity_poly.pdbx_seq_one_letter_code
_entity_poly.pdbx_strand_id
1 'polypeptide(L)'
;MILWIAGLQTIGCTIDVIIFMTKQINGIEAPENIPRCINNCYNLESFWRNWHASFTKWLVRYMYIPLGGTQTKLLNVWVILTFVAVWHDLEWKLLSWAWLTCIVFIPEMIVKSTTNTLKVLSFEFLLASFYTMNFHELSAVDGAITITCLMVANLVGFVIGSSGINWLLYKFLQKEGLPTLGGMFITFYVGTK
;
A
#
# COMPACT_ATOMS: atom_id res chain seq x y z
N MET A 1 -16.09 1.19 -5.30
CA MET A 1 -14.94 1.33 -4.37
C MET A 1 -13.74 0.46 -4.77
N ILE A 2 -13.87 -0.85 -4.94
CA ILE A 2 -12.88 -1.65 -5.71
C ILE A 2 -12.67 -1.04 -7.11
N LEU A 3 -13.75 -0.51 -7.70
CA LEU A 3 -13.73 0.29 -8.93
C LEU A 3 -12.84 1.55 -8.90
N TRP A 4 -12.45 2.08 -7.73
CA TRP A 4 -11.63 3.29 -7.65
C TRP A 4 -10.13 2.95 -7.62
N ILE A 5 -9.73 1.92 -6.86
CA ILE A 5 -8.36 1.37 -6.97
C ILE A 5 -8.18 0.71 -8.34
N ALA A 6 -9.15 -0.09 -8.80
CA ALA A 6 -9.13 -0.65 -10.14
C ALA A 6 -9.18 0.45 -11.21
N GLY A 7 -9.94 1.52 -10.99
CA GLY A 7 -10.00 2.68 -11.87
C GLY A 7 -8.66 3.42 -11.93
N LEU A 8 -8.03 3.68 -10.78
CA LEU A 8 -6.71 4.31 -10.72
C LEU A 8 -5.59 3.41 -11.26
N GLN A 9 -5.68 2.09 -11.04
CA GLN A 9 -4.78 1.11 -11.64
C GLN A 9 -4.95 1.12 -13.17
N THR A 10 -6.19 1.19 -13.66
CA THR A 10 -6.50 1.30 -15.10
C THR A 10 -5.98 2.62 -15.67
N ILE A 11 -6.14 3.72 -14.95
CA ILE A 11 -5.61 5.05 -15.33
C ILE A 11 -4.08 5.00 -15.39
N GLY A 12 -3.41 4.39 -14.41
CA GLY A 12 -1.96 4.28 -14.42
C GLY A 12 -1.44 3.36 -15.53
N CYS A 13 -2.09 2.22 -15.80
CA CYS A 13 -1.78 1.41 -16.98
C CYS A 13 -1.99 2.20 -18.28
N THR A 14 -2.99 3.07 -18.36
CA THR A 14 -3.20 3.95 -19.51
C THR A 14 -2.07 4.97 -19.65
N ILE A 15 -1.60 5.55 -18.54
CA ILE A 15 -0.44 6.44 -18.51
C ILE A 15 0.82 5.70 -18.99
N ASP A 16 1.01 4.44 -18.59
CA ASP A 16 2.15 3.62 -19.01
C ASP A 16 2.12 3.31 -20.51
N VAL A 17 0.94 3.09 -21.09
CA VAL A 17 0.78 2.99 -22.56
C VAL A 17 1.17 4.30 -23.24
N ILE A 18 0.75 5.45 -22.71
CA ILE A 18 1.14 6.77 -23.26
C ILE A 18 2.66 6.95 -23.18
N ILE A 19 3.28 6.62 -22.05
CA ILE A 19 4.73 6.66 -21.86
C ILE A 19 5.43 5.80 -22.92
N PHE A 20 4.96 4.57 -23.14
CA PHE A 20 5.51 3.69 -24.16
C PHE A 20 5.39 4.29 -25.56
N MET A 21 4.24 4.85 -25.92
CA MET A 21 4.05 5.50 -27.22
C MET A 21 4.99 6.71 -27.40
N THR A 22 5.15 7.55 -26.37
CA THR A 22 6.07 8.70 -26.43
C THR A 22 7.53 8.28 -26.56
N LYS A 23 7.93 7.14 -25.97
CA LYS A 23 9.25 6.54 -26.19
C LYS A 23 9.47 6.16 -27.65
N GLN A 24 8.48 5.56 -28.31
CA GLN A 24 8.59 5.19 -29.73
C GLN A 24 8.68 6.40 -30.66
N ILE A 25 7.99 7.49 -30.33
CA ILE A 25 7.93 8.70 -31.17
C ILE A 25 9.16 9.60 -30.95
N ASN A 26 9.51 9.87 -29.69
CA ASN A 26 10.52 10.88 -29.33
C ASN A 26 11.85 10.28 -28.85
N GLY A 27 11.95 8.96 -28.68
CA GLY A 27 13.12 8.30 -28.09
C GLY A 27 13.35 8.61 -26.59
N ILE A 28 12.41 9.31 -25.94
CA ILE A 28 12.51 9.70 -24.53
C ILE A 28 11.98 8.56 -23.65
N GLU A 29 12.84 7.99 -22.81
CA GLU A 29 12.44 6.97 -21.85
C GLU A 29 11.95 7.61 -20.55
N ALA A 30 10.63 7.77 -20.42
CA ALA A 30 10.02 8.13 -19.14
C ALA A 30 9.88 6.88 -18.24
N PRO A 31 10.03 7.03 -16.91
CA PRO A 31 9.88 5.92 -15.98
C PRO A 31 8.42 5.46 -15.90
N GLU A 32 8.21 4.15 -15.99
CA GLU A 32 6.91 3.50 -15.78
C GLU A 32 6.32 3.82 -14.40
N ASN A 33 5.01 4.05 -14.38
CA ASN A 33 4.27 4.54 -13.24
C ASN A 33 3.64 3.43 -12.40
N ILE A 34 3.14 2.35 -13.01
CA ILE A 34 2.58 1.18 -12.29
C ILE A 34 3.27 -0.12 -12.75
N PRO A 35 4.52 -0.36 -12.30
CA PRO A 35 5.27 -1.58 -12.64
C PRO A 35 4.70 -2.87 -12.06
N ARG A 36 3.80 -2.81 -11.06
CA ARG A 36 3.19 -4.00 -10.43
C ARG A 36 1.72 -3.81 -10.10
N CYS A 37 0.96 -4.90 -10.24
CA CYS A 37 -0.40 -5.00 -9.75
C CYS A 37 -0.47 -5.04 -8.23
N ILE A 38 -1.57 -4.52 -7.66
CA ILE A 38 -1.80 -4.54 -6.22
C ILE A 38 -1.77 -5.96 -5.63
N ASN A 39 -2.29 -6.96 -6.36
CA ASN A 39 -2.26 -8.36 -5.96
C ASN A 39 -0.85 -8.96 -5.87
N ASN A 40 0.13 -8.37 -6.55
CA ASN A 40 1.53 -8.80 -6.51
C ASN A 40 2.37 -7.99 -5.49
N CYS A 41 1.70 -7.23 -4.62
CA CYS A 41 2.32 -6.46 -3.54
C CYS A 41 1.91 -7.04 -2.18
N TYR A 42 2.75 -7.90 -1.62
CA TYR A 42 2.48 -8.57 -0.34
C TYR A 42 2.65 -7.70 0.90
N ASN A 43 3.11 -6.45 0.74
CA ASN A 43 3.33 -5.52 1.85
C ASN A 43 3.07 -4.08 1.39
N LEU A 44 2.69 -3.20 2.32
CA LEU A 44 2.38 -1.80 2.04
C LEU A 44 3.59 -1.05 1.50
N GLU A 45 4.79 -1.35 1.98
CA GLU A 45 6.00 -0.69 1.46
C GLU A 45 6.21 -0.98 -0.03
N SER A 46 6.02 -2.23 -0.46
CA SER A 46 6.09 -2.61 -1.86
C SER A 46 4.94 -1.99 -2.64
N PHE A 47 3.72 -1.97 -2.09
CA PHE A 47 2.59 -1.31 -2.73
C PHE A 47 2.92 0.17 -3.00
N TRP A 48 3.29 0.96 -2.00
CA TRP A 48 3.60 2.39 -2.16
C TRP A 48 4.82 2.68 -3.03
N ARG A 49 5.77 1.75 -3.14
CA ARG A 49 6.92 1.87 -4.06
C ARG A 49 6.56 1.60 -5.52
N ASN A 50 5.58 0.75 -5.77
CA ASN A 50 5.15 0.39 -7.13
C ASN A 50 3.91 1.17 -7.58
N TRP A 51 3.14 1.72 -6.65
CA TRP A 51 2.00 2.59 -6.94
C TRP A 51 2.51 4.01 -7.21
N HIS A 52 2.24 4.54 -8.40
CA HIS A 52 2.77 5.83 -8.85
C HIS A 52 4.30 5.94 -8.67
N ALA A 53 5.03 4.94 -9.16
CA ALA A 53 6.48 4.81 -8.95
C ALA A 53 7.27 6.05 -9.38
N SER A 54 6.83 6.75 -10.43
CA SER A 54 7.43 8.01 -10.90
C SER A 54 7.33 9.12 -9.84
N PHE A 55 6.14 9.30 -9.24
CA PHE A 55 5.88 10.28 -8.20
C PHE A 55 6.54 9.88 -6.87
N THR A 56 6.52 8.60 -6.51
CA THR A 56 7.23 8.11 -5.32
C THR A 56 8.73 8.37 -5.41
N LYS A 57 9.36 8.22 -6.60
CA LYS A 57 10.77 8.60 -6.80
C LYS A 57 11.01 10.10 -6.59
N TRP A 58 10.08 10.94 -7.04
CA TRP A 58 10.13 12.39 -6.81
C TRP A 58 10.04 12.72 -5.31
N LEU A 59 9.06 12.16 -4.60
CA LEU A 59 8.90 12.33 -3.15
C LEU A 59 10.15 11.87 -2.40
N VAL A 60 10.75 10.75 -2.81
CA VAL A 60 11.98 10.26 -2.18
C VAL A 60 13.13 11.25 -2.37
N ARG A 61 13.32 11.75 -3.60
CA ARG A 61 14.44 12.65 -3.92
C ARG A 61 14.30 14.02 -3.28
N TYR A 62 13.10 14.59 -3.27
CA TYR A 62 12.90 15.99 -2.90
C TYR A 62 12.32 16.20 -1.49
N MET A 63 11.76 15.16 -0.87
CA MET A 63 11.24 15.26 0.51
C MET A 63 11.92 14.27 1.44
N TYR A 64 11.91 12.97 1.12
CA TYR A 64 12.40 11.94 2.05
C TYR A 64 13.88 12.09 2.39
N ILE A 65 14.74 12.28 1.37
CA ILE A 65 16.19 12.42 1.57
C ILE A 65 16.51 13.69 2.39
N PRO A 66 15.99 14.89 2.05
CA PRO A 66 16.22 16.10 2.85
C PRO A 66 15.74 16.01 4.30
N LEU A 67 14.69 15.23 4.59
CA LEU A 67 14.14 15.08 5.94
C LEU A 67 14.91 14.11 6.85
N GLY A 68 16.06 13.58 6.41
CA GLY A 68 16.91 12.67 7.19
C GLY A 68 16.81 11.20 6.78
N GLY A 69 16.05 10.91 5.72
CA GLY A 69 16.00 9.59 5.08
C GLY A 69 15.66 8.46 6.05
N THR A 70 16.51 7.44 6.12
CA THR A 70 16.27 6.23 6.91
C THR A 70 16.28 6.47 8.43
N GLN A 71 16.96 7.52 8.91
CA GLN A 71 17.05 7.80 10.35
C GLN A 71 15.71 8.31 10.92
N THR A 72 14.95 9.02 10.09
CA THR A 72 13.65 9.64 10.44
C THR A 72 12.49 8.96 9.73
N LYS A 73 12.65 7.69 9.34
CA LYS A 73 11.70 6.95 8.48
C LYS A 73 10.24 7.05 8.95
N LEU A 74 10.00 6.95 10.25
CA LEU A 74 8.65 7.03 10.84
C LEU A 74 8.03 8.44 10.69
N LEU A 75 8.81 9.50 10.93
CA LEU A 75 8.35 10.88 10.79
C LEU A 75 8.15 11.25 9.32
N ASN A 76 9.03 10.77 8.45
CA ASN A 76 8.97 11.06 7.02
C ASN A 76 7.67 10.54 6.40
N VAL A 77 7.16 9.39 6.85
CA VAL A 77 5.87 8.85 6.36
C VAL A 77 4.71 9.79 6.67
N TRP A 78 4.64 10.36 7.88
CA TRP A 78 3.58 11.32 8.22
C TRP A 78 3.64 12.58 7.35
N VAL A 79 4.83 13.15 7.19
CA VAL A 79 5.02 14.38 6.41
C VAL A 79 4.70 14.14 4.94
N ILE A 80 5.22 13.04 4.37
CA ILE A 80 5.01 12.71 2.96
C ILE A 80 3.54 12.41 2.69
N LEU A 81 2.87 11.56 3.48
CA LEU A 81 1.45 11.25 3.22
C LEU A 81 0.53 12.45 3.45
N THR A 82 0.85 13.33 4.39
CA THR A 82 0.12 14.59 4.57
C THR A 82 0.30 15.51 3.36
N PHE A 83 1.54 15.64 2.84
CA PHE A 83 1.79 16.38 1.61
C PHE A 83 1.03 15.80 0.41
N VAL A 84 0.99 14.47 0.27
CA VAL A 84 0.23 13.82 -0.81
C VAL A 84 -1.26 14.14 -0.72
N ALA A 85 -1.85 14.13 0.48
CA ALA A 85 -3.25 14.54 0.67
C ALA A 85 -3.47 16.00 0.22
N VAL A 86 -2.63 16.92 0.71
CA VAL A 86 -2.71 18.36 0.38
C VAL A 86 -2.46 18.62 -1.11
N TRP A 87 -1.58 17.85 -1.75
CA TRP A 87 -1.29 17.96 -3.18
C TRP A 87 -2.50 17.58 -4.05
N HIS A 88 -3.34 16.66 -3.59
CA HIS A 88 -4.56 16.28 -4.28
C HIS A 88 -5.70 17.28 -4.07
N ASP A 89 -6.07 17.54 -2.81
CA ASP A 89 -7.05 18.56 -2.42
C ASP A 89 -7.05 18.75 -0.89
N LEU A 90 -7.41 19.95 -0.41
CA LEU A 90 -7.51 20.24 1.02
C LEU A 90 -8.89 19.85 1.59
N GLU A 91 -9.31 18.61 1.33
CA GLU A 91 -10.54 18.05 1.93
C GLU A 91 -10.20 17.25 3.20
N TRP A 92 -10.99 17.44 4.26
CA TRP A 92 -10.84 16.69 5.52
C TRP A 92 -10.89 15.17 5.34
N LYS A 93 -11.58 14.69 4.30
CA LYS A 93 -11.65 13.26 4.00
C LYS A 93 -10.30 12.70 3.50
N LEU A 94 -9.62 13.44 2.62
CA LEU A 94 -8.27 13.10 2.13
C LEU A 94 -7.22 13.15 3.24
N LEU A 95 -7.33 14.11 4.16
CA LEU A 95 -6.42 14.17 5.31
C LEU A 95 -6.64 12.97 6.26
N SER A 96 -7.90 12.60 6.49
CA SER A 96 -8.25 11.42 7.29
C SER A 96 -7.73 10.12 6.66
N TRP A 97 -7.79 10.03 5.34
CA TRP A 97 -7.21 8.93 4.57
C TRP A 97 -5.69 8.82 4.76
N ALA A 98 -4.96 9.93 4.66
CA ALA A 98 -3.51 9.95 4.83
C ALA A 98 -3.11 9.47 6.22
N TRP A 99 -3.77 9.96 7.27
CA TRP A 99 -3.45 9.58 8.64
C TRP A 99 -3.83 8.13 8.96
N LEU A 100 -4.97 7.65 8.46
CA LEU A 100 -5.33 6.24 8.62
C LEU A 100 -4.32 5.34 7.90
N THR A 101 -3.87 5.75 6.71
CA THR A 101 -2.79 5.05 5.99
C THR A 101 -1.49 5.04 6.79
N CYS A 102 -1.09 6.15 7.42
CA CYS A 102 0.08 6.19 8.32
C CYS A 102 -0.06 5.18 9.47
N ILE A 103 -1.24 5.13 10.11
CA ILE A 103 -1.52 4.22 11.23
C ILE A 103 -1.40 2.75 10.81
N VAL A 104 -1.84 2.41 9.59
CA VAL A 104 -1.69 1.05 9.06
C VAL A 104 -0.24 0.76 8.66
N PHE A 105 0.47 1.74 8.10
CA PHE A 105 1.81 1.53 7.54
C PHE A 105 2.92 1.44 8.60
N ILE A 106 2.81 2.20 9.70
CA ILE A 106 3.82 2.26 10.75
C ILE A 106 4.06 0.92 11.46
N PRO A 107 3.02 0.17 11.90
CA PRO A 107 3.21 -1.16 12.49
C PRO A 107 3.96 -2.11 11.57
N GLU A 108 3.64 -2.13 10.27
CA GLU A 108 4.34 -2.95 9.28
C GLU A 108 5.83 -2.59 9.22
N MET A 109 6.15 -1.30 9.22
CA MET A 109 7.54 -0.83 9.19
C MET A 109 8.31 -1.19 10.46
N ILE A 110 7.68 -1.12 11.63
CA ILE A 110 8.28 -1.51 12.91
C ILE A 110 8.56 -3.02 12.91
N VAL A 111 7.58 -3.85 12.54
CA VAL A 111 7.74 -5.31 12.44
C VAL A 111 8.86 -5.68 11.48
N LYS A 112 8.93 -5.02 10.32
CA LYS A 112 9.99 -5.25 9.33
C LYS A 112 11.37 -4.82 9.81
N SER A 113 11.45 -3.72 10.55
CA SER A 113 12.71 -3.26 11.15
C SER A 113 13.22 -4.26 12.19
N THR A 114 12.35 -4.72 13.10
CA THR A 114 12.72 -5.68 14.16
C THR A 114 13.10 -7.04 13.58
N THR A 115 12.36 -7.54 12.59
CA THR A 115 12.67 -8.83 11.94
C THR A 115 13.98 -8.79 11.16
N ASN A 116 14.33 -7.68 10.51
CA ASN A 116 15.63 -7.53 9.85
C ASN A 116 16.80 -7.50 10.85
N THR A 117 16.63 -6.90 12.02
CA THR A 117 17.64 -6.94 13.09
C THR A 117 17.80 -8.35 13.67
N LEU A 118 16.70 -9.11 13.79
CA LEU A 118 16.73 -10.50 14.29
C LEU A 118 17.29 -11.50 13.26
N LYS A 119 17.11 -11.27 11.95
CA LYS A 119 17.71 -12.09 10.88
C LYS A 119 19.25 -12.08 10.90
N VAL A 120 19.87 -11.02 11.40
CA VAL A 120 21.34 -10.92 11.53
C VAL A 120 21.87 -11.79 12.69
N LEU A 121 21.02 -12.27 13.60
CA LEU A 121 21.43 -12.91 14.85
C LEU A 121 21.22 -14.43 14.93
N SER A 122 20.53 -15.07 13.98
CA SER A 122 20.33 -16.54 14.05
C SER A 122 20.14 -17.25 12.71
N PHE A 123 21.16 -18.02 12.32
CA PHE A 123 21.07 -19.36 11.71
C PHE A 123 20.30 -19.49 10.38
N GLU A 124 20.85 -18.91 9.30
CA GLU A 124 20.24 -18.91 7.96
C GLU A 124 20.05 -20.29 7.30
N PHE A 125 20.75 -21.35 7.69
CA PHE A 125 20.83 -22.56 6.85
C PHE A 125 19.83 -23.68 7.21
N LEU A 126 19.41 -23.79 8.48
CA LEU A 126 18.64 -24.95 8.96
C LEU A 126 17.12 -24.68 9.05
N LEU A 127 16.70 -23.43 9.20
CA LEU A 127 15.29 -23.03 9.14
C LEU A 127 14.77 -22.90 7.70
N ALA A 128 15.64 -22.54 6.73
CA ALA A 128 15.27 -22.25 5.35
C ALA A 128 14.56 -23.41 4.61
N SER A 129 14.85 -24.67 4.97
CA SER A 129 14.25 -25.84 4.32
C SER A 129 12.83 -26.18 4.84
N PHE A 130 12.50 -25.83 6.09
CA PHE A 130 11.14 -25.98 6.64
C PHE A 130 10.29 -24.70 6.50
N TYR A 131 10.91 -23.52 6.35
CA TYR A 131 10.24 -22.21 6.25
C TYR A 131 9.69 -21.87 4.85
N THR A 132 10.24 -22.46 3.78
CA THR A 132 9.97 -22.05 2.39
C THR A 132 8.59 -22.47 1.88
N MET A 133 8.01 -23.58 2.38
CA MET A 133 6.65 -24.00 1.98
C MET A 133 5.54 -23.16 2.64
N ASN A 134 5.77 -22.61 3.84
CA ASN A 134 4.80 -21.75 4.53
C ASN A 134 4.90 -20.28 4.09
N PHE A 135 6.02 -19.85 3.49
CA PHE A 135 6.21 -18.45 3.12
C PHE A 135 5.27 -17.98 2.00
N HIS A 136 4.90 -18.87 1.07
CA HIS A 136 3.97 -18.51 0.00
C HIS A 136 2.56 -18.23 0.55
N GLU A 137 2.07 -19.10 1.42
CA GLU A 137 0.75 -18.93 2.05
C GLU A 137 0.74 -17.74 3.02
N LEU A 138 1.80 -17.55 3.80
CA LEU A 138 1.95 -16.38 4.68
C LEU A 138 2.03 -15.07 3.88
N SER A 139 2.76 -15.06 2.76
CA SER A 139 2.84 -13.88 1.89
C SER A 139 1.49 -13.55 1.25
N ALA A 140 0.74 -14.58 0.84
CA ALA A 140 -0.62 -14.39 0.32
C ALA A 140 -1.57 -13.85 1.40
N VAL A 141 -1.47 -14.35 2.63
CA VAL A 141 -2.23 -13.81 3.78
C VAL A 141 -1.86 -12.35 4.05
N ASP A 142 -0.57 -12.02 4.12
CA ASP A 142 -0.09 -10.66 4.33
C ASP A 142 -0.53 -9.70 3.20
N GLY A 143 -0.51 -10.18 1.96
CA GLY A 143 -1.05 -9.47 0.80
C GLY A 143 -2.56 -9.21 0.92
N ALA A 144 -3.34 -10.22 1.32
CA ALA A 144 -4.78 -10.07 1.52
C ALA A 144 -5.11 -9.09 2.64
N ILE A 145 -4.35 -9.11 3.75
CA ILE A 145 -4.47 -8.14 4.85
C ILE A 145 -4.17 -6.74 4.30
N THR A 146 -3.06 -6.58 3.58
CA THR A 146 -2.63 -5.30 2.99
C THR A 146 -3.71 -4.71 2.09
N ILE A 147 -4.26 -5.50 1.17
CA ILE A 147 -5.34 -5.09 0.25
C ILE A 147 -6.58 -4.69 1.04
N THR A 148 -6.97 -5.48 2.04
CA THR A 148 -8.14 -5.20 2.88
C THR A 148 -7.96 -3.89 3.64
N CYS A 149 -6.79 -3.66 4.24
CA CYS A 149 -6.49 -2.41 4.95
C CYS A 149 -6.50 -1.20 4.02
N LEU A 150 -5.90 -1.30 2.82
CA LEU A 150 -5.93 -0.24 1.81
C LEU A 150 -7.37 0.05 1.34
N MET A 151 -8.20 -0.99 1.19
CA MET A 151 -9.59 -0.82 0.83
C MET A 151 -10.39 -0.11 1.93
N VAL A 152 -10.21 -0.47 3.19
CA VAL A 152 -10.84 0.21 4.32
C VAL A 152 -10.37 1.66 4.42
N ALA A 153 -9.06 1.91 4.26
CA ALA A 153 -8.49 3.25 4.23
C ALA A 153 -9.15 4.11 3.14
N ASN A 154 -9.24 3.58 1.92
CA ASN A 154 -9.87 4.26 0.80
C ASN A 154 -11.38 4.46 1.00
N LEU A 155 -12.09 3.52 1.62
CA LEU A 155 -13.52 3.65 1.93
C LEU A 155 -13.77 4.85 2.86
N VAL A 156 -12.99 4.93 3.92
CA VAL A 156 -13.04 6.03 4.89
C VAL A 156 -12.62 7.35 4.21
N GLY A 157 -11.59 7.29 3.38
CA GLY A 157 -11.00 8.45 2.72
C GLY A 157 -11.84 9.14 1.66
N PHE A 158 -12.63 8.38 0.89
CA PHE A 158 -13.34 8.91 -0.28
C PHE A 158 -14.85 8.88 -0.16
N VAL A 159 -15.42 7.99 0.66
CA VAL A 159 -16.88 7.78 0.71
C VAL A 159 -17.45 8.22 2.05
N ILE A 160 -16.88 7.74 3.15
CA ILE A 160 -17.50 7.86 4.48
C ILE A 160 -17.05 9.11 5.23
N GLY A 161 -15.78 9.49 5.12
CA GLY A 161 -15.15 10.52 5.97
C GLY A 161 -14.86 10.04 7.40
N SER A 162 -14.22 10.90 8.19
CA SER A 162 -13.80 10.59 9.57
C SER A 162 -14.97 10.34 10.53
N SER A 163 -16.12 10.98 10.31
CA SER A 163 -17.30 10.87 11.18
C SER A 163 -18.00 9.50 11.10
N GLY A 164 -17.85 8.76 10.00
CA GLY A 164 -18.52 7.47 9.81
C GLY A 164 -17.66 6.24 10.11
N ILE A 165 -16.44 6.40 10.64
CA ILE A 165 -15.57 5.26 11.00
C ILE A 165 -16.26 4.33 12.02
N ASN A 166 -16.89 4.91 13.06
CA ASN A 166 -17.60 4.14 14.08
C ASN A 166 -18.79 3.39 13.50
N TRP A 167 -19.50 4.00 12.55
CA TRP A 167 -20.61 3.36 11.85
C TRP A 167 -20.12 2.18 10.99
N LEU A 168 -18.99 2.35 10.30
CA LEU A 168 -18.36 1.29 9.50
C LEU A 168 -17.95 0.10 10.37
N LEU A 169 -17.29 0.37 11.51
CA LEU A 169 -16.90 -0.67 12.46
C LEU A 169 -18.12 -1.43 12.98
N TYR A 170 -19.18 -0.71 13.35
CA TYR A 170 -20.43 -1.32 13.81
C TYR A 170 -21.06 -2.23 12.73
N LYS A 171 -21.07 -1.79 11.47
CA LYS A 171 -21.60 -2.57 10.36
C LYS A 171 -20.78 -3.82 10.06
N PHE A 172 -19.45 -3.77 10.13
CA PHE A 172 -18.61 -4.93 9.91
C PHE A 172 -18.60 -5.92 11.08
N LEU A 173 -18.73 -5.45 12.32
CA LEU A 173 -18.86 -6.33 13.50
C LEU A 173 -20.25 -6.94 13.69
N GLN A 174 -21.24 -6.53 12.88
CA GLN A 174 -22.57 -7.13 12.92
C GLN A 174 -22.54 -8.57 12.36
N LYS A 175 -23.47 -9.41 12.84
CA LYS A 175 -23.55 -10.85 12.51
C LYS A 175 -23.62 -11.14 10.99
N GLU A 176 -24.17 -10.20 10.21
CA GLU A 176 -24.26 -10.27 8.76
C GLU A 176 -23.02 -9.72 8.04
N GLY A 177 -22.26 -8.82 8.68
CA GLY A 177 -21.05 -8.22 8.11
C GLY A 177 -19.82 -9.13 8.20
N LEU A 178 -19.73 -9.98 9.23
CA LEU A 178 -18.62 -10.90 9.41
C LEU A 178 -18.44 -11.88 8.23
N PRO A 179 -19.50 -12.55 7.73
CA PRO A 179 -19.40 -13.42 6.55
C PRO A 179 -18.95 -12.67 5.30
N THR A 180 -19.40 -11.43 5.11
CA THR A 180 -18.97 -10.59 3.97
C THR A 180 -17.50 -10.23 4.08
N LEU A 181 -17.02 -9.85 5.28
CA LEU A 181 -15.61 -9.57 5.53
C LEU A 181 -14.75 -10.82 5.28
N GLY A 182 -15.17 -11.98 5.77
CA GLY A 182 -14.50 -13.26 5.53
C GLY A 182 -14.45 -13.62 4.05
N GLY A 183 -15.56 -13.46 3.31
CA GLY A 183 -15.62 -13.70 1.87
C GLY A 183 -14.70 -12.78 1.05
N MET A 184 -14.63 -11.50 1.42
CA MET A 184 -13.68 -10.56 0.81
C MET A 184 -12.24 -10.97 1.07
N PHE A 185 -11.91 -11.31 2.32
CA PHE A 185 -10.56 -11.72 2.70
C PHE A 185 -10.11 -12.98 1.93
N ILE A 186 -10.98 -14.00 1.83
CA ILE A 186 -10.70 -15.22 1.07
C ILE A 186 -10.47 -14.90 -0.41
N THR A 187 -11.28 -14.00 -0.99
CA THR A 187 -11.14 -13.61 -2.39
C THR A 187 -9.81 -12.92 -2.64
N PHE A 188 -9.38 -12.02 -1.76
CA PHE A 188 -8.06 -11.37 -1.89
C PHE A 188 -6.92 -12.35 -1.69
N TYR A 189 -7.03 -13.25 -0.72
CA TYR A 189 -6.05 -14.31 -0.48
C TYR A 189 -5.87 -15.21 -1.71
N VAL A 190 -6.97 -15.64 -2.34
CA VAL A 190 -6.90 -16.38 -3.61
C VAL A 190 -6.31 -15.53 -4.73
N GLY A 191 -6.63 -14.23 -4.78
CA GLY A 191 -6.10 -13.31 -5.78
C GLY A 191 -4.62 -12.96 -5.64
N THR A 192 -4.04 -13.14 -4.44
CA THR A 192 -2.61 -12.96 -4.16
C THR A 192 -1.78 -14.23 -4.33
N LYS A 193 -2.43 -15.38 -4.52
CA LYS A 193 -1.79 -16.70 -4.70
C LYS A 193 -1.62 -17.02 -6.18
#